data_AF-A0A661C4J3-F1
#
_entry.id   AF-A0A661C4J3-F1
#
_cell.length_a   1.000
_cell.length_b   1.000
_cell.length_c   1.000
_cell.angle_alpha   90.00
_cell.angle_beta   90.00
_cell.angle_gamma   90.00
#
_symmetry.space_group_name_H-M   'P 1'
#
loop_
_entity.id
_entity.type
_entity.pdbx_description
1 polymer ?
#
loop_
_entity_poly.entity_id
_entity_poly.type
_entity_poly.pdbx_seq_one_letter_code
_entity_poly.pdbx_strand_id
1 'polypeptide(L)'
;MTIRIFTAIVFLILIFTSTLARPDWVNLTGAETSPNIAEIYVLDDHVKLVLEIYVGNLEAFDELIPDDWLKDSSIKRAPVEERLQNFADNKFQFITDTGEKLSANLILLEPRLRIDRKSRFAGKINPYTKQRIPEAPEDKRVLYVEINYPFKSKPETLTIIPPLDEEGRALVSIGFIAYHKSVPIIDFRYLGQTAKLNLDWQDPWYTKFDNKNLTRHHKYPLMLYLYVEPRQVRLESLMRISDIAELTGFNVEDFNASVEDKHQLLIKHIKNYYANKETLQIDGDSFKPDSIRVEFLNATLSGLKVIDVTTAVDKYSLLVGVSQQYLIETLPQKIESRWEFFNQRIDRIPVIVTDPVGPLQGLIDKDDPEFGWQNYLKKYSEPVIHPVEDETGWSISIPFIGEIKLFNQMPDQQEALSIVDGVLENVRIAFIEKEPGNFSRELGKVISAKQADVTKNELAKLFSPKVTGGAVGAVQAFNDVQIVNLQELNNPDGFSTTVNGSAKISARHWGHVDQRLIKFQILLDLIEVNKQWHLADLTVIDIKESK
;
A
#
# COMPACT_ATOMS: atom_id res chain seq x y z
N MET A 1 16.89 -18.95 -42.43
CA MET A 1 15.54 -18.48 -42.01
C MET A 1 15.20 -18.86 -40.56
N THR A 2 15.81 -19.92 -40.01
CA THR A 2 15.55 -20.47 -38.67
C THR A 2 16.07 -19.63 -37.50
N ILE A 3 17.22 -18.94 -37.63
CA ILE A 3 17.80 -18.15 -36.53
C ILE A 3 16.96 -16.89 -36.23
N ARG A 4 16.48 -16.17 -37.25
CA ARG A 4 15.66 -14.95 -37.06
C ARG A 4 14.30 -15.23 -36.44
N ILE A 5 13.70 -16.37 -36.74
CA ILE A 5 12.44 -16.81 -36.13
C ILE A 5 12.67 -17.19 -34.66
N PHE A 6 13.79 -17.86 -34.34
CA PHE A 6 14.14 -18.20 -32.97
C PHE A 6 14.45 -16.94 -32.13
N THR A 7 15.15 -15.94 -32.69
CA THR A 7 15.40 -14.67 -31.99
C THR A 7 14.12 -13.89 -31.75
N ALA A 8 13.19 -13.87 -32.72
CA ALA A 8 11.89 -13.22 -32.57
C ALA A 8 11.01 -13.89 -31.50
N ILE A 9 11.01 -15.23 -31.42
CA ILE A 9 10.28 -15.98 -30.41
C ILE A 9 10.87 -15.76 -29.01
N VAL A 10 12.21 -15.75 -28.87
CA VAL A 10 12.87 -15.44 -27.58
C VAL A 10 12.61 -14.00 -27.15
N PHE A 11 12.56 -13.05 -28.07
CA PHE A 11 12.20 -11.66 -27.78
C PHE A 11 10.72 -11.52 -27.37
N LEU A 12 9.81 -12.27 -28.00
CA LEU A 12 8.39 -12.29 -27.61
C LEU A 12 8.20 -12.88 -26.20
N ILE A 13 8.90 -13.97 -25.87
CA ILE A 13 8.84 -14.61 -24.54
C ILE A 13 9.42 -13.69 -23.45
N LEU A 14 10.43 -12.87 -23.76
CA LEU A 14 10.99 -11.88 -22.83
C LEU A 14 10.06 -10.67 -22.61
N ILE A 15 9.22 -10.31 -23.58
CA ILE A 15 8.22 -9.23 -23.43
C ILE A 15 7.03 -9.68 -22.57
N PHE A 16 6.63 -10.96 -22.67
CA PHE A 16 5.55 -11.52 -21.84
C PHE A 16 5.97 -11.93 -20.43
N THR A 17 7.26 -11.87 -20.09
CA THR A 17 7.78 -12.24 -18.75
C THR A 17 8.21 -11.04 -17.92
N SER A 18 7.77 -9.82 -18.26
CA SER A 18 7.89 -8.69 -17.35
C SER A 18 7.14 -9.01 -16.06
N THR A 19 7.86 -9.49 -15.05
CA THR A 19 7.34 -9.67 -13.71
C THR A 19 6.82 -8.33 -13.26
N LEU A 20 5.50 -8.24 -13.06
CA LEU A 20 4.85 -7.09 -12.46
C LEU A 20 5.48 -6.86 -11.09
N ALA A 21 6.40 -5.89 -11.01
CA ALA A 21 6.85 -5.37 -9.74
C ALA A 21 5.65 -4.67 -9.10
N ARG A 22 5.08 -5.29 -8.08
CA ARG A 22 4.10 -4.66 -7.19
C ARG A 22 4.89 -3.79 -6.22
N PRO A 23 4.76 -2.45 -6.25
CA PRO A 23 5.43 -1.56 -5.30
C PRO A 23 4.63 -1.51 -3.98
N ASP A 24 4.30 -2.68 -3.44
CA ASP A 24 3.93 -2.78 -2.03
C ASP A 24 5.21 -3.04 -1.27
N TRP A 25 5.41 -2.37 -0.13
CA TRP A 25 6.48 -2.80 0.76
C TRP A 25 6.19 -4.24 1.18
N VAL A 26 7.15 -5.13 0.93
CA VAL A 26 7.07 -6.52 1.35
C VAL A 26 8.35 -6.84 2.10
N ASN A 27 8.19 -7.39 3.29
CA ASN A 27 9.33 -7.92 4.02
C ASN A 27 9.90 -9.14 3.28
N LEU A 28 11.16 -9.07 2.86
CA LEU A 28 11.82 -10.14 2.11
C LEU A 28 12.74 -11.00 2.98
N THR A 29 12.71 -10.81 4.30
CA THR A 29 13.53 -11.60 5.22
C THR A 29 12.99 -13.01 5.40
N GLY A 30 11.67 -13.21 5.32
CA GLY A 30 11.03 -14.49 5.67
C GLY A 30 10.99 -14.75 7.17
N ALA A 31 11.37 -13.78 8.00
CA ALA A 31 11.37 -13.98 9.44
C ALA A 31 9.97 -14.26 10.00
N GLU A 32 8.92 -13.74 9.37
CA GLU A 32 7.52 -14.01 9.73
C GLU A 32 7.11 -15.49 9.54
N THR A 33 7.84 -16.25 8.73
CA THR A 33 7.63 -17.70 8.53
C THR A 33 8.57 -18.56 9.38
N SER A 34 9.45 -17.96 10.19
CA SER A 34 10.41 -18.67 11.05
C SER A 34 9.73 -19.69 11.97
N PRO A 35 10.27 -20.91 12.16
CA PRO A 35 9.65 -21.92 13.02
C PRO A 35 9.23 -21.39 14.39
N ASN A 36 10.10 -20.62 15.05
CA ASN A 36 9.73 -19.93 16.29
C ASN A 36 9.52 -18.43 16.03
N ILE A 37 8.54 -17.84 16.72
CA ILE A 37 8.26 -16.41 16.69
C ILE A 37 8.35 -15.80 18.09
N ALA A 38 8.98 -14.64 18.20
CA ALA A 38 8.99 -13.82 19.41
C ALA A 38 8.39 -12.43 19.13
N GLU A 39 7.37 -12.06 19.89
CA GLU A 39 6.85 -10.69 19.92
C GLU A 39 7.22 -10.06 21.25
N ILE A 40 7.96 -8.94 21.19
CA ILE A 40 8.52 -8.27 22.36
C ILE A 40 7.83 -6.92 22.51
N TYR A 41 7.21 -6.67 23.65
CA TYR A 41 6.54 -5.42 23.95
C TYR A 41 7.20 -4.78 25.15
N VAL A 42 7.84 -3.62 24.97
CA VAL A 42 8.33 -2.80 26.08
C VAL A 42 7.18 -1.90 26.54
N LEU A 43 6.66 -2.15 27.75
CA LEU A 43 5.56 -1.44 28.37
C LEU A 43 6.08 -0.54 29.50
N ASP A 44 5.21 0.20 30.20
CA ASP A 44 5.67 1.23 31.16
C ASP A 44 6.39 0.65 32.41
N ASP A 45 6.15 -0.60 32.76
CA ASP A 45 6.63 -1.27 33.99
C ASP A 45 7.25 -2.67 33.75
N HIS A 46 7.14 -3.22 32.53
CA HIS A 46 7.69 -4.52 32.19
C HIS A 46 7.97 -4.68 30.70
N VAL A 47 8.78 -5.67 30.36
CA VAL A 47 8.84 -6.23 29.01
C VAL A 47 7.93 -7.45 28.94
N LYS A 48 6.97 -7.46 28.03
CA LYS A 48 6.15 -8.64 27.73
C LYS A 48 6.77 -9.38 26.54
N LEU A 49 7.09 -10.65 26.73
CA LEU A 49 7.56 -11.57 25.71
C LEU A 49 6.43 -12.56 25.37
N VAL A 50 6.04 -12.60 24.11
CA VAL A 50 5.13 -13.63 23.57
C VAL A 50 5.94 -14.54 22.65
N LEU A 51 5.90 -15.85 22.91
CA LEU A 51 6.58 -16.85 22.10
C LEU A 51 5.58 -17.80 21.46
N GLU A 52 5.77 -18.07 20.17
CA GLU A 52 5.27 -19.27 19.49
C GLU A 52 6.48 -20.19 19.26
N ILE A 53 6.60 -21.25 20.06
CA ILE A 53 7.71 -22.21 19.97
C ILE A 53 7.25 -23.40 19.14
N TYR A 54 7.93 -23.68 18.03
CA TYR A 54 7.63 -24.84 17.21
C TYR A 54 7.87 -26.13 17.98
N VAL A 55 6.96 -27.10 17.86
CA VAL A 55 7.08 -28.40 18.56
C VAL A 55 8.40 -29.13 18.28
N GLY A 56 8.98 -28.96 17.09
CA GLY A 56 10.28 -29.54 16.74
C GLY A 56 11.49 -28.89 17.44
N ASN A 57 11.29 -27.76 18.12
CA ASN A 57 12.33 -26.97 18.77
C ASN A 57 12.17 -26.88 20.30
N LEU A 58 11.26 -27.67 20.89
CA LEU A 58 10.97 -27.60 22.33
C LEU A 58 12.18 -27.85 23.22
N GLU A 59 13.15 -28.66 22.77
CA GLU A 59 14.39 -28.92 23.50
C GLU A 59 15.19 -27.64 23.79
N ALA A 60 15.16 -26.66 22.89
CA ALA A 60 15.82 -25.37 23.10
C ALA A 60 15.14 -24.49 24.16
N PHE A 61 13.94 -24.89 24.61
CA PHE A 61 13.09 -24.20 25.58
C PHE A 61 12.59 -25.17 26.67
N ASP A 62 13.40 -26.17 27.03
CA ASP A 62 13.01 -27.23 27.97
C ASP A 62 12.41 -26.64 29.26
N GLU A 63 12.97 -25.54 29.77
CA GLU A 63 12.51 -24.84 30.97
C GLU A 63 11.02 -24.48 30.96
N LEU A 64 10.41 -24.31 29.78
CA LEU A 64 9.01 -23.95 29.60
C LEU A 64 8.09 -25.16 29.38
N ILE A 65 8.61 -26.38 29.22
CA ILE A 65 7.78 -27.56 28.97
C ILE A 65 6.99 -27.94 30.23
N PRO A 66 5.65 -28.11 30.17
CA PRO A 66 4.84 -28.62 31.27
C PRO A 66 5.24 -30.04 31.67
N ASP A 67 5.23 -30.33 32.97
CA ASP A 67 5.63 -31.66 33.45
C ASP A 67 4.64 -32.75 33.03
N ASP A 68 3.34 -32.42 32.92
CA ASP A 68 2.28 -33.34 32.47
C ASP A 68 2.44 -33.80 31.00
N TRP A 69 3.34 -33.18 30.23
CA TRP A 69 3.64 -33.59 28.85
C TRP A 69 4.72 -34.66 28.77
N LEU A 70 5.45 -34.89 29.87
CA LEU A 70 6.49 -35.90 29.95
C LEU A 70 5.86 -37.25 30.26
N LYS A 71 6.02 -38.21 29.34
CA LYS A 71 5.48 -39.57 29.49
C LYS A 71 6.20 -40.40 30.55
N ASP A 72 7.41 -39.99 30.92
CA ASP A 72 8.25 -40.69 31.88
C ASP A 72 8.22 -39.98 33.23
N SER A 73 7.46 -40.54 34.17
CA SER A 73 7.34 -40.02 35.54
C SER A 73 8.61 -40.20 36.39
N SER A 74 9.66 -40.83 35.86
CA SER A 74 10.95 -40.96 36.52
C SER A 74 11.88 -39.75 36.30
N ILE A 75 11.56 -38.88 35.34
CA ILE A 75 12.32 -37.65 35.07
C ILE A 75 12.05 -36.65 36.21
N LYS A 76 13.00 -36.54 37.14
CA LYS A 76 12.98 -35.50 38.19
C LYS A 76 13.49 -34.18 37.62
N ARG A 77 12.61 -33.19 37.53
CA ARG A 77 12.95 -31.83 37.09
C ARG A 77 12.89 -30.85 38.25
N ALA A 78 13.59 -29.74 38.11
CA ALA A 78 13.49 -28.63 39.03
C ALA A 78 12.05 -28.06 39.04
N PRO A 79 11.60 -27.46 40.16
CA PRO A 79 10.33 -26.76 40.23
C PRO A 79 10.19 -25.70 39.12
N VAL A 80 8.95 -25.40 38.75
CA VAL A 80 8.64 -24.48 37.64
C VAL A 80 9.28 -23.11 37.86
N GLU A 81 9.30 -22.62 39.10
CA GLU A 81 9.91 -21.34 39.47
C GLU A 81 11.43 -21.32 39.23
N GLU A 82 12.13 -22.40 39.58
CA GLU A 82 13.57 -22.52 39.37
C GLU A 82 13.91 -22.64 37.87
N ARG A 83 13.07 -23.37 37.11
CA ARG A 83 13.20 -23.45 35.64
C ARG A 83 12.96 -22.08 34.98
N LEU A 84 11.95 -21.34 35.41
CA LEU A 84 11.66 -19.98 34.92
C LEU A 84 12.80 -19.00 35.25
N GLN A 85 13.36 -19.11 36.45
CA GLN A 85 14.52 -18.30 36.83
C GLN A 85 15.73 -18.62 35.93
N ASN A 86 16.02 -19.91 35.72
CA ASN A 86 17.08 -20.33 34.80
C ASN A 86 16.83 -19.86 33.36
N PHE A 87 15.57 -19.88 32.91
CA PHE A 87 15.18 -19.38 31.60
C PHE A 87 15.50 -17.88 31.46
N ALA A 88 15.13 -17.07 32.46
CA ALA A 88 15.39 -15.63 32.49
C ALA A 88 16.88 -15.29 32.60
N ASP A 89 17.64 -16.08 33.36
CA ASP A 89 19.04 -15.81 33.66
C ASP A 89 19.99 -16.29 32.57
N ASN A 90 19.64 -17.37 31.86
CA ASN A 90 20.57 -18.09 30.99
C ASN A 90 20.06 -18.37 29.58
N LYS A 91 18.74 -18.36 29.32
CA LYS A 91 18.17 -18.72 28.01
C LYS A 91 17.67 -17.52 27.22
N PHE A 92 16.61 -16.86 27.70
CA PHE A 92 16.03 -15.70 27.02
C PHE A 92 16.09 -14.51 27.97
N GLN A 93 17.15 -13.71 27.84
CA GLN A 93 17.51 -12.70 28.83
C GLN A 93 17.13 -11.30 28.35
N PHE A 94 16.67 -10.48 29.29
CA PHE A 94 16.56 -9.04 29.15
C PHE A 94 17.45 -8.40 30.22
N ILE A 95 18.47 -7.65 29.79
CA ILE A 95 19.44 -7.00 30.67
C ILE A 95 19.33 -5.49 30.51
N THR A 96 19.17 -4.77 31.62
CA THR A 96 19.07 -3.30 31.63
C THR A 96 20.44 -2.63 31.44
N ASP A 97 20.45 -1.30 31.31
CA ASP A 97 21.65 -0.48 31.29
C ASP A 97 22.50 -0.59 32.58
N THR A 98 21.88 -0.92 33.72
CA THR A 98 22.59 -1.14 34.99
C THR A 98 23.22 -2.53 35.10
N GLY A 99 22.98 -3.41 34.12
CA GLY A 99 23.41 -4.81 34.14
C GLY A 99 22.46 -5.74 34.91
N GLU A 100 21.30 -5.26 35.36
CA GLU A 100 20.29 -6.08 36.01
C GLU A 100 19.66 -7.06 34.99
N LYS A 101 19.70 -8.36 35.29
CA LYS A 101 18.92 -9.37 34.57
C LYS A 101 17.50 -9.38 35.11
N LEU A 102 16.52 -9.15 34.25
CA LEU A 102 15.13 -9.12 34.66
C LEU A 102 14.62 -10.54 34.94
N SER A 103 13.89 -10.72 36.05
CA SER A 103 13.23 -11.99 36.40
C SER A 103 12.03 -12.27 35.49
N ALA A 104 11.72 -13.53 35.20
CA ALA A 104 10.56 -13.91 34.40
C ALA A 104 9.35 -14.29 35.25
N ASN A 105 8.18 -13.75 34.90
CA ASN A 105 6.88 -14.13 35.44
C ASN A 105 6.03 -14.77 34.33
N LEU A 106 5.76 -16.07 34.44
CA LEU A 106 4.91 -16.78 33.48
C LEU A 106 3.44 -16.34 33.63
N ILE A 107 2.85 -15.88 32.53
CA ILE A 107 1.45 -15.40 32.49
C ILE A 107 0.53 -16.44 31.88
N LEU A 108 0.94 -16.99 30.73
CA LEU A 108 0.14 -17.97 30.00
C LEU A 108 1.05 -18.98 29.32
N LEU A 109 0.62 -20.24 29.32
CA LEU A 109 1.32 -21.33 28.67
C LEU A 109 0.33 -22.38 28.21
N GLU A 110 0.23 -22.59 26.90
CA GLU A 110 -0.73 -23.55 26.32
C GLU A 110 -0.33 -24.00 24.91
N PRO A 111 -0.76 -25.20 24.48
CA PRO A 111 -0.58 -25.62 23.10
C PRO A 111 -1.52 -24.83 22.18
N ARG A 112 -0.99 -24.34 21.06
CA ARG A 112 -1.77 -23.65 20.02
C ARG A 112 -1.42 -24.15 18.62
N LEU A 113 -2.24 -23.73 17.66
CA LEU A 113 -1.85 -23.74 16.25
C LEU A 113 -1.21 -22.41 15.90
N ARG A 114 -0.11 -22.47 15.16
CA ARG A 114 0.62 -21.34 14.60
C ARG A 114 -0.31 -20.43 13.83
N ILE A 115 -0.18 -19.12 14.08
CA ILE A 115 -0.85 -18.09 13.29
C ILE A 115 -0.14 -17.97 11.94
N ASP A 116 -0.89 -18.15 10.86
CA ASP A 116 -0.37 -17.98 9.50
C ASP A 116 -0.20 -16.50 9.18
N ARG A 117 1.06 -16.05 9.21
CA ARG A 117 1.45 -14.69 8.84
C ARG A 117 1.67 -14.70 7.33
N LYS A 118 0.65 -14.26 6.58
CA LYS A 118 0.66 -14.23 5.09
C LYS A 118 1.92 -13.54 4.56
N SER A 119 2.94 -14.33 4.21
CA SER A 119 4.14 -13.84 3.54
C SER A 119 4.00 -14.04 2.03
N ARG A 120 4.03 -12.94 1.26
CA ARG A 120 3.83 -12.99 -0.20
C ARG A 120 4.93 -13.77 -0.94
N PHE A 121 6.07 -13.99 -0.28
CA PHE A 121 7.24 -14.63 -0.86
C PHE A 121 7.72 -15.88 -0.10
N ALA A 122 7.00 -16.36 0.90
CA ALA A 122 7.28 -17.67 1.49
C ALA A 122 7.44 -18.72 0.39
N GLY A 123 8.55 -19.47 0.44
CA GLY A 123 8.87 -20.52 -0.53
C GLY A 123 9.39 -20.05 -1.88
N LYS A 124 9.39 -18.73 -2.15
CA LYS A 124 9.88 -18.14 -3.39
C LYS A 124 11.36 -17.78 -3.30
N ILE A 125 11.99 -17.58 -4.45
CA ILE A 125 13.37 -17.09 -4.53
C ILE A 125 13.36 -15.58 -4.29
N ASN A 126 14.11 -15.12 -3.31
CA ASN A 126 14.34 -13.71 -3.06
C ASN A 126 15.01 -13.09 -4.31
N PRO A 127 14.44 -12.04 -4.91
CA PRO A 127 14.95 -11.49 -6.17
C PRO A 127 16.34 -10.85 -6.03
N TYR A 128 16.69 -10.39 -4.82
CA TYR A 128 17.96 -9.72 -4.52
C TYR A 128 19.05 -10.70 -4.08
N THR A 129 18.74 -11.59 -3.14
CA THR A 129 19.74 -12.53 -2.59
C THR A 129 19.85 -13.81 -3.39
N LYS A 130 18.89 -14.09 -4.28
CA LYS A 130 18.73 -15.36 -5.03
C LYS A 130 18.59 -16.60 -4.14
N GLN A 131 18.36 -16.43 -2.84
CA GLN A 131 18.12 -17.52 -1.91
C GLN A 131 16.61 -17.80 -1.78
N ARG A 132 16.25 -19.06 -1.50
CA ARG A 132 14.85 -19.43 -1.20
C ARG A 132 14.46 -18.87 0.15
N ILE A 133 13.35 -18.15 0.21
CA ILE A 133 12.76 -17.68 1.45
C ILE A 133 12.09 -18.89 2.12
N PRO A 134 12.38 -19.18 3.40
CA PRO A 134 11.81 -20.33 4.10
C PRO A 134 10.28 -20.30 4.10
N GLU A 135 9.67 -21.47 3.97
CA GLU A 135 8.24 -21.65 4.24
C GLU A 135 8.03 -21.87 5.74
N ALA A 136 6.82 -21.57 6.22
CA ALA A 136 6.45 -21.97 7.57
C ALA A 136 6.45 -23.50 7.67
N PRO A 137 6.78 -24.09 8.83
CA PRO A 137 6.69 -25.53 9.03
C PRO A 137 5.30 -26.07 8.67
N GLU A 138 5.25 -27.24 8.03
CA GLU A 138 3.98 -27.90 7.67
C GLU A 138 3.16 -28.26 8.91
N ASP A 139 3.85 -28.74 9.97
CA ASP A 139 3.24 -28.93 11.28
C ASP A 139 3.03 -27.58 11.95
N LYS A 140 1.76 -27.24 12.18
CA LYS A 140 1.36 -25.95 12.76
C LYS A 140 1.36 -25.96 14.28
N ARG A 141 1.64 -27.08 14.95
CA ARG A 141 1.60 -27.11 16.42
C ARG A 141 2.73 -26.26 17.00
N VAL A 142 2.38 -25.42 17.96
CA VAL A 142 3.31 -24.59 18.72
C VAL A 142 2.96 -24.63 20.21
N LEU A 143 3.97 -24.47 21.06
CA LEU A 143 3.78 -24.08 22.44
C LEU A 143 3.71 -22.55 22.48
N TYR A 144 2.57 -22.01 22.90
CA TYR A 144 2.38 -20.58 23.07
C TYR A 144 2.70 -20.18 24.51
N VAL A 145 3.51 -19.15 24.68
CA VAL A 145 3.97 -18.70 26.00
C VAL A 145 3.90 -17.18 26.09
N GLU A 146 3.35 -16.65 27.18
CA GLU A 146 3.43 -15.24 27.56
C GLU A 146 4.20 -15.11 28.87
N ILE A 147 5.24 -14.28 28.86
CA ILE A 147 6.12 -14.04 30.00
C ILE A 147 6.29 -12.54 30.19
N ASN A 148 6.17 -12.07 31.42
CA ASN A 148 6.48 -10.70 31.79
C ASN A 148 7.82 -10.61 32.51
N TYR A 149 8.65 -9.66 32.11
CA TYR A 149 9.92 -9.30 32.73
C TYR A 149 9.78 -7.92 33.36
N PRO A 150 9.33 -7.83 34.63
CA PRO A 150 9.13 -6.55 35.30
C PRO A 150 10.44 -5.83 35.60
N PHE A 151 10.41 -4.51 35.60
CA PHE A 151 11.50 -3.65 36.07
C PHE A 151 10.94 -2.57 36.99
N LYS A 152 11.74 -2.15 37.99
CA LYS A 152 11.30 -1.14 38.97
C LYS A 152 11.45 0.28 38.44
N SER A 153 12.51 0.52 37.67
CA SER A 153 12.80 1.79 37.02
C SER A 153 12.90 1.57 35.52
N LYS A 154 12.42 2.55 34.74
CA LYS A 154 12.46 2.55 33.29
C LYS A 154 13.91 2.50 32.79
N PRO A 155 14.37 1.39 32.17
CA PRO A 155 15.76 1.26 31.71
C PRO A 155 16.04 2.15 30.50
N GLU A 156 17.24 2.70 30.39
CA GLU A 156 17.65 3.48 29.20
C GLU A 156 17.94 2.57 28.00
N THR A 157 18.49 1.38 28.27
CA THR A 157 18.76 0.38 27.25
C THR A 157 18.33 -1.01 27.70
N LEU A 158 17.95 -1.84 26.74
CA LEU A 158 17.68 -3.26 26.96
C LEU A 158 18.55 -4.09 26.03
N THR A 159 19.33 -5.01 26.61
CA THR A 159 20.04 -6.04 25.88
C THR A 159 19.19 -7.30 25.86
N ILE A 160 18.79 -7.72 24.67
CA ILE A 160 17.95 -8.88 24.42
C ILE A 160 18.84 -10.03 23.96
N ILE A 161 18.81 -11.14 24.67
CA ILE A 161 19.65 -12.32 24.38
C ILE A 161 18.70 -13.51 24.16
N PRO A 162 18.57 -14.03 22.92
CA PRO A 162 17.84 -15.28 22.70
C PRO A 162 18.67 -16.48 23.20
N PRO A 163 18.14 -17.71 23.20
CA PRO A 163 18.95 -18.89 23.50
C PRO A 163 20.12 -19.01 22.50
N LEU A 164 21.36 -18.96 22.97
CA LEU A 164 22.58 -18.95 22.14
C LEU A 164 23.39 -20.25 22.21
N ASP A 165 24.11 -20.56 21.12
CA ASP A 165 25.18 -21.57 21.06
C ASP A 165 26.50 -21.01 21.63
N GLU A 166 27.55 -21.85 21.65
CA GLU A 166 28.87 -21.47 22.15
C GLU A 166 29.53 -20.36 21.33
N GLU A 167 29.13 -20.20 20.07
CA GLU A 167 29.60 -19.13 19.17
C GLU A 167 28.76 -17.84 19.27
N GLY A 168 27.76 -17.79 20.15
CA GLY A 168 26.92 -16.61 20.36
C GLY A 168 25.82 -16.40 19.30
N ARG A 169 25.44 -17.45 18.57
CA ARG A 169 24.35 -17.46 17.58
C ARG A 169 23.11 -18.14 18.18
N ALA A 170 21.94 -17.76 17.72
CA ALA A 170 20.70 -18.36 18.21
C ALA A 170 20.66 -19.88 17.94
N LEU A 171 20.39 -20.67 18.99
CA LEU A 171 20.28 -22.14 18.93
C LEU A 171 19.22 -22.60 17.93
N VAL A 172 18.18 -21.79 17.76
CA VAL A 172 17.07 -22.05 16.86
C VAL A 172 16.72 -20.77 16.10
N SER A 173 16.12 -20.92 14.92
CA SER A 173 15.63 -19.77 14.16
C SER A 173 14.44 -19.12 14.88
N ILE A 174 14.61 -17.84 15.25
CA ILE A 174 13.57 -17.03 15.89
C ILE A 174 13.32 -15.81 15.00
N GLY A 175 12.13 -15.76 14.39
CA GLY A 175 11.62 -14.55 13.78
C GLY A 175 11.07 -13.66 14.89
N PHE A 176 11.37 -12.38 14.89
CA PHE A 176 10.92 -11.50 15.93
C PHE A 176 10.50 -10.13 15.43
N ILE A 177 9.72 -9.51 16.30
CA ILE A 177 9.24 -8.15 16.22
C ILE A 177 9.31 -7.54 17.61
N ALA A 178 9.58 -6.23 17.66
CA ALA A 178 9.59 -5.47 18.89
C ALA A 178 8.72 -4.22 18.78
N TYR A 179 8.02 -3.93 19.88
CA TYR A 179 7.20 -2.75 20.07
C TYR A 179 7.67 -2.00 21.33
N HIS A 180 7.59 -0.67 21.29
CA HIS A 180 7.61 0.15 22.50
C HIS A 180 6.23 0.77 22.62
N LYS A 181 5.48 0.35 23.65
CA LYS A 181 4.03 0.52 23.74
C LYS A 181 3.35 -0.10 22.51
N SER A 182 2.63 0.69 21.73
CA SER A 182 1.98 0.28 20.49
C SER A 182 2.87 0.42 19.25
N VAL A 183 4.01 1.12 19.37
CA VAL A 183 4.80 1.54 18.20
C VAL A 183 5.69 0.39 17.76
N PRO A 184 5.51 -0.16 16.54
CA PRO A 184 6.44 -1.15 16.01
C PRO A 184 7.79 -0.47 15.79
N ILE A 185 8.87 -1.01 16.34
CA ILE A 185 10.23 -0.43 16.23
C ILE A 185 10.97 -1.04 15.03
N ILE A 186 10.63 -2.28 14.69
CA ILE A 186 11.22 -3.06 13.59
C ILE A 186 10.12 -3.71 12.76
N ASP A 187 10.45 -4.01 11.49
CA ASP A 187 9.70 -5.01 10.74
C ASP A 187 10.09 -6.42 11.26
N PHE A 188 9.44 -7.47 10.76
CA PHE A 188 9.86 -8.84 11.08
C PHE A 188 11.33 -9.10 10.67
N ARG A 189 12.16 -9.47 11.64
CA ARG A 189 13.59 -9.78 11.47
C ARG A 189 13.94 -11.07 12.18
N TYR A 190 15.12 -11.63 11.94
CA TYR A 190 15.62 -12.76 12.72
C TYR A 190 16.38 -12.26 13.96
N LEU A 191 16.09 -12.83 15.13
CA LEU A 191 16.84 -12.61 16.35
C LEU A 191 17.96 -13.66 16.43
N GLY A 192 18.98 -13.49 15.59
CA GLY A 192 20.05 -14.48 15.43
C GLY A 192 21.19 -14.37 16.44
N GLN A 193 21.23 -13.30 17.23
CA GLN A 193 22.30 -12.98 18.18
C GLN A 193 21.78 -11.95 19.20
N THR A 194 22.61 -11.60 20.17
CA THR A 194 22.34 -10.49 21.10
C THR A 194 21.98 -9.20 20.35
N ALA A 195 20.89 -8.55 20.77
CA ALA A 195 20.39 -7.30 20.21
C ALA A 195 20.23 -6.24 21.30
N LYS A 196 20.89 -5.09 21.12
CA LYS A 196 20.79 -3.96 22.05
C LYS A 196 19.79 -2.92 21.53
N LEU A 197 18.83 -2.58 22.38
CA LEU A 197 17.74 -1.64 22.16
C LEU A 197 17.95 -0.39 23.01
N ASN A 198 17.96 0.79 22.38
CA ASN A 198 17.97 2.07 23.09
C ASN A 198 16.54 2.58 23.18
N LEU A 199 16.08 2.86 24.40
CA LEU A 199 14.70 3.25 24.68
C LEU A 199 14.57 4.77 24.75
N ASP A 200 13.57 5.31 24.07
CA ASP A 200 13.14 6.70 24.25
C ASP A 200 11.76 6.69 24.94
N TRP A 201 11.77 6.83 26.27
CA TRP A 201 10.55 6.83 27.10
C TRP A 201 9.69 8.08 26.93
N GLN A 202 10.28 9.17 26.43
CA GLN A 202 9.54 10.38 26.10
C GLN A 202 8.76 10.16 24.81
N ASP A 203 9.36 9.48 23.84
CA ASP A 203 8.76 9.24 22.54
C ASP A 203 9.14 7.86 21.95
N PRO A 204 8.27 6.85 22.10
CA PRO A 204 8.51 5.49 21.63
C PRO A 204 8.87 5.35 20.15
N TRP A 205 8.56 6.36 19.32
CA TRP A 205 8.90 6.36 17.90
C TRP A 205 10.41 6.35 17.65
N TYR A 206 11.20 6.92 18.58
CA TYR A 206 12.66 7.04 18.46
C TYR A 206 13.44 5.95 19.18
N THR A 207 12.75 5.01 19.84
CA THR A 207 13.36 3.76 20.29
C THR A 207 13.96 3.04 19.08
N LYS A 208 15.20 2.56 19.20
CA LYS A 208 15.92 1.93 18.09
C LYS A 208 16.96 0.91 18.54
N PHE A 209 17.16 -0.11 17.74
CA PHE A 209 18.29 -1.02 17.90
C PHE A 209 19.60 -0.37 17.43
N ASP A 210 20.72 -0.75 18.05
CA ASP A 210 22.06 -0.36 17.58
C ASP A 210 22.36 -0.94 16.18
N ASN A 211 21.84 -2.14 15.92
CA ASN A 211 21.98 -2.81 14.63
C ASN A 211 21.08 -2.14 13.58
N LYS A 212 21.70 -1.50 12.59
CA LYS A 212 21.01 -0.81 11.49
C LYS A 212 20.15 -1.72 10.60
N ASN A 213 20.33 -3.05 10.68
CA ASN A 213 19.48 -4.01 9.97
C ASN A 213 18.15 -4.29 10.71
N LEU A 214 18.10 -3.96 12.00
CA LEU A 214 16.91 -4.06 12.86
C LEU A 214 16.20 -2.70 12.88
N THR A 215 15.63 -2.32 11.74
CA THR A 215 14.84 -1.10 11.59
C THR A 215 13.54 -1.39 10.85
N ARG A 216 12.48 -0.65 11.20
CA ARG A 216 11.23 -0.65 10.43
C ARG A 216 11.35 0.11 9.12
N HIS A 217 10.49 -0.22 8.17
CA HIS A 217 10.42 0.48 6.89
C HIS A 217 10.00 1.95 7.07
N HIS A 218 8.89 2.19 7.77
CA HIS A 218 8.38 3.53 8.06
C HIS A 218 9.04 4.13 9.32
N LYS A 219 10.38 4.29 9.28
CA LYS A 219 11.13 4.81 10.44
C LYS A 219 11.00 6.33 10.63
N TYR A 220 10.78 7.07 9.54
CA TYR A 220 10.66 8.52 9.58
C TYR A 220 9.27 8.93 10.07
N PRO A 221 9.15 9.84 11.05
CA PRO A 221 7.88 10.32 11.59
C PRO A 221 7.12 11.21 10.59
N LEU A 222 7.85 11.79 9.63
CA LEU A 222 7.34 12.62 8.54
C LEU A 222 7.84 12.07 7.20
N MET A 223 6.95 11.92 6.24
CA MET A 223 7.24 11.50 4.86
C MET A 223 6.45 12.36 3.87
N LEU A 224 7.06 12.68 2.72
CA LEU A 224 6.41 13.45 1.65
C LEU A 224 6.30 12.63 0.38
N TYR A 225 5.19 12.81 -0.32
CA TYR A 225 4.89 12.15 -1.59
C TYR A 225 4.38 13.18 -2.60
N LEU A 226 5.03 13.28 -3.74
CA LEU A 226 4.59 14.15 -4.84
C LEU A 226 4.17 13.27 -6.02
N TYR A 227 2.89 13.26 -6.37
CA TYR A 227 2.38 12.55 -7.53
C TYR A 227 2.17 13.54 -8.68
N VAL A 228 2.79 13.24 -9.81
CA VAL A 228 2.62 13.96 -11.06
C VAL A 228 1.84 13.05 -11.99
N GLU A 229 0.54 13.33 -12.16
CA GLU A 229 -0.39 12.52 -12.93
C GLU A 229 -1.02 13.37 -14.03
N PRO A 230 -1.57 12.75 -15.10
CA PRO A 230 -2.35 13.52 -16.05
C PRO A 230 -3.52 14.21 -15.33
N ARG A 231 -3.72 15.50 -15.61
CA ARG A 231 -4.78 16.36 -15.06
C ARG A 231 -4.70 16.70 -13.56
N GLN A 232 -3.71 16.19 -12.83
CA GLN A 232 -3.50 16.57 -11.43
C GLN A 232 -2.05 16.42 -10.94
N VAL A 233 -1.66 17.31 -10.04
CA VAL A 233 -0.53 17.11 -9.12
C VAL A 233 -1.09 16.88 -7.72
N ARG A 234 -0.52 15.94 -6.96
CA ARG A 234 -0.88 15.72 -5.55
C ARG A 234 0.35 15.77 -4.67
N LEU A 235 0.30 16.60 -3.64
CA LEU A 235 1.30 16.62 -2.57
C LEU A 235 0.69 15.99 -1.32
N GLU A 236 1.22 14.84 -0.92
CA GLU A 236 0.80 14.14 0.30
C GLU A 236 1.90 14.21 1.36
N SER A 237 1.52 14.49 2.59
CA SER A 237 2.40 14.45 3.75
C SER A 237 1.82 13.52 4.80
N LEU A 238 2.64 12.65 5.36
CA LEU A 238 2.27 11.73 6.42
C LEU A 238 3.05 12.09 7.68
N MET A 239 2.35 12.47 8.75
CA MET A 239 2.94 13.00 9.98
C MET A 239 2.28 12.41 11.22
N ARG A 240 2.93 12.46 12.38
CA ARG A 240 2.28 12.15 13.66
C ARG A 240 1.41 13.31 14.12
N ILE A 241 0.42 13.03 14.97
CA ILE A 241 -0.46 14.06 15.54
C ILE A 241 0.35 15.14 16.28
N SER A 242 1.37 14.74 17.05
CA SER A 242 2.25 15.67 17.76
C SER A 242 2.96 16.65 16.83
N ASP A 243 3.44 16.14 15.69
CA ASP A 243 4.20 16.93 14.73
C ASP A 243 3.26 17.89 13.97
N ILE A 244 2.02 17.48 13.68
CA ILE A 244 0.99 18.38 13.13
C ILE A 244 0.59 19.44 14.13
N ALA A 245 0.44 19.09 15.41
CA ALA A 245 0.10 20.04 16.45
C ALA A 245 1.16 21.14 16.56
N GLU A 246 2.44 20.76 16.55
CA GLU A 246 3.56 21.70 16.53
C GLU A 246 3.58 22.54 15.25
N LEU A 247 3.44 21.91 14.08
CA LEU A 247 3.43 22.57 12.77
C LEU A 247 2.31 23.61 12.63
N THR A 248 1.11 23.26 13.10
CA THR A 248 -0.11 24.02 12.81
C THR A 248 -0.62 24.83 14.01
N GLY A 249 0.05 24.73 15.16
CA GLY A 249 -0.40 25.32 16.43
C GLY A 249 -1.70 24.73 16.97
N PHE A 250 -2.04 23.50 16.59
CA PHE A 250 -3.28 22.86 17.03
C PHE A 250 -3.18 22.38 18.48
N ASN A 251 -4.11 22.84 19.33
CA ASN A 251 -4.22 22.37 20.72
C ASN A 251 -5.65 21.90 21.01
N VAL A 252 -5.78 20.70 21.60
CA VAL A 252 -7.07 20.04 21.90
C VAL A 252 -7.25 19.76 23.38
N GLU A 253 -6.29 20.17 24.22
CA GLU A 253 -6.36 19.89 25.65
C GLU A 253 -7.51 20.62 26.35
N ASP A 254 -8.06 21.66 25.72
CA ASP A 254 -9.15 22.48 26.26
C ASP A 254 -10.57 21.90 26.05
N PHE A 255 -10.70 20.72 25.43
CA PHE A 255 -12.01 20.15 25.12
C PHE A 255 -12.25 18.79 25.82
N ASN A 256 -13.24 18.77 26.73
CA ASN A 256 -13.92 17.55 27.18
C ASN A 256 -14.80 17.00 26.05
N ALA A 257 -14.16 16.59 24.96
CA ALA A 257 -14.81 16.06 23.76
C ALA A 257 -14.46 14.59 23.54
N SER A 258 -15.31 13.86 22.80
CA SER A 258 -15.04 12.47 22.44
C SER A 258 -13.82 12.36 21.50
N VAL A 259 -13.26 11.15 21.33
CA VAL A 259 -12.14 10.93 20.39
C VAL A 259 -12.52 11.32 18.96
N GLU A 260 -13.74 10.99 18.55
CA GLU A 260 -14.27 11.34 17.23
C GLU A 260 -14.34 12.86 17.04
N ASP A 261 -14.89 13.59 18.03
CA ASP A 261 -14.95 15.05 17.98
C ASP A 261 -13.57 15.69 17.85
N LYS A 262 -12.58 15.17 18.59
CA LYS A 262 -11.19 15.65 18.54
C LYS A 262 -10.57 15.44 17.16
N HIS A 263 -10.81 14.29 16.54
CA HIS A 263 -10.35 14.02 15.18
C HIS A 263 -11.05 14.90 14.14
N GLN A 264 -12.36 15.13 14.27
CA GLN A 264 -13.09 16.04 13.37
C GLN A 264 -12.61 17.49 13.49
N LEU A 265 -12.32 17.96 14.71
CA LEU A 265 -11.70 19.26 14.96
C LEU A 265 -10.32 19.35 14.30
N LEU A 266 -9.50 18.30 14.42
CA LEU A 266 -8.18 18.24 13.78
C LEU A 266 -8.30 18.28 12.24
N ILE A 267 -9.22 17.50 11.65
CA ILE A 267 -9.50 17.52 10.21
C ILE A 267 -9.84 18.95 9.76
N LYS A 268 -10.76 19.61 10.47
CA LYS A 268 -11.18 20.99 10.14
C LYS A 268 -10.02 21.97 10.26
N HIS A 269 -9.22 21.86 11.31
CA HIS A 269 -8.04 22.70 11.53
C HIS A 269 -7.02 22.56 10.41
N ILE A 270 -6.65 21.33 10.04
CA ILE A 270 -5.70 21.04 8.96
C ILE A 270 -6.21 21.59 7.63
N LYS A 271 -7.49 21.36 7.29
CA LYS A 271 -8.08 21.89 6.05
C LYS A 271 -7.98 23.42 5.98
N ASN A 272 -8.28 24.10 7.09
CA ASN A 272 -8.16 25.56 7.16
C ASN A 272 -6.71 26.04 7.06
N TYR A 273 -5.78 25.32 7.70
CA TYR A 273 -4.35 25.66 7.68
C TYR A 273 -3.75 25.64 6.28
N TYR A 274 -4.12 24.66 5.44
CA TYR A 274 -3.60 24.53 4.07
C TYR A 274 -4.41 25.26 2.99
N ALA A 275 -5.66 25.65 3.26
CA ALA A 275 -6.59 26.17 2.23
C ALA A 275 -6.04 27.36 1.40
N ASN A 276 -5.22 28.21 2.00
CA ASN A 276 -4.66 29.40 1.35
C ASN A 276 -3.12 29.36 1.25
N LYS A 277 -2.49 28.20 1.54
CA LYS A 277 -1.04 28.07 1.42
C LYS A 277 -0.65 27.72 -0.01
N GLU A 278 0.22 28.53 -0.58
CA GLU A 278 0.82 28.29 -1.89
C GLU A 278 2.05 27.41 -1.73
N THR A 279 1.85 26.11 -1.50
CA THR A 279 2.95 25.19 -1.17
C THR A 279 3.68 24.63 -2.39
N LEU A 280 3.14 24.81 -3.60
CA LEU A 280 3.73 24.33 -4.85
C LEU A 280 3.85 25.47 -5.86
N GLN A 281 4.98 25.49 -6.55
CA GLN A 281 5.17 26.21 -7.80
C GLN A 281 5.11 25.21 -8.96
N ILE A 282 4.27 25.46 -9.94
CA ILE A 282 4.11 24.63 -11.14
C ILE A 282 4.40 25.52 -12.33
N ASP A 283 5.43 25.16 -13.11
CA ASP A 283 5.91 25.93 -14.25
C ASP A 283 6.21 27.42 -13.96
N GLY A 284 6.60 27.71 -12.71
CA GLY A 284 6.96 29.05 -12.22
C GLY A 284 5.83 29.83 -11.56
N ASP A 285 4.58 29.36 -11.66
CA ASP A 285 3.43 29.99 -11.01
C ASP A 285 3.13 29.31 -9.67
N SER A 286 2.76 30.09 -8.67
CA SER A 286 2.36 29.59 -7.34
C SER A 286 0.92 29.12 -7.32
N PHE A 287 0.66 27.95 -6.74
CA PHE A 287 -0.69 27.38 -6.64
C PHE A 287 -1.07 27.09 -5.19
N LYS A 288 -2.32 27.42 -4.86
CA LYS A 288 -3.03 26.89 -3.69
C LYS A 288 -3.70 25.56 -4.05
N PRO A 289 -3.93 24.66 -3.08
CA PRO A 289 -4.63 23.41 -3.35
C PRO A 289 -6.10 23.64 -3.72
N ASP A 290 -6.59 22.94 -4.74
CA ASP A 290 -8.00 22.88 -5.12
C ASP A 290 -8.83 22.06 -4.13
N SER A 291 -8.21 21.03 -3.54
CA SER A 291 -8.85 20.22 -2.51
C SER A 291 -7.83 19.69 -1.49
N ILE A 292 -8.31 19.49 -0.26
CA ILE A 292 -7.52 18.94 0.85
C ILE A 292 -8.29 17.78 1.48
N ARG A 293 -7.67 16.60 1.47
CA ARG A 293 -8.17 15.40 2.15
C ARG A 293 -7.29 15.09 3.36
N VAL A 294 -7.91 14.70 4.46
CA VAL A 294 -7.23 14.31 5.70
C VAL A 294 -7.69 12.91 6.06
N GLU A 295 -6.73 12.01 6.30
CA GLU A 295 -6.97 10.62 6.65
C GLU A 295 -6.14 10.24 7.88
N PHE A 296 -6.64 9.29 8.66
CA PHE A 296 -5.92 8.72 9.79
C PHE A 296 -5.40 7.34 9.40
N LEU A 297 -4.14 7.07 9.74
CA LEU A 297 -3.44 5.86 9.35
C LEU A 297 -2.75 5.24 10.55
N ASN A 298 -2.72 3.92 10.60
CA ASN A 298 -1.87 3.19 11.53
C ASN A 298 -0.71 2.55 10.78
N ALA A 299 0.50 2.69 11.32
CA ALA A 299 1.65 1.93 10.87
C ALA A 299 1.53 0.48 11.37
N THR A 300 1.38 -0.47 10.45
CA THR A 300 1.27 -1.89 10.75
C THR A 300 2.46 -2.65 10.18
N LEU A 301 2.55 -3.94 10.53
CA LEU A 301 3.56 -4.83 9.98
C LEU A 301 3.43 -5.16 8.50
N SER A 302 2.33 -4.77 7.87
CA SER A 302 2.11 -4.92 6.43
C SER A 302 2.16 -3.58 5.70
N GLY A 303 2.57 -2.50 6.38
CA GLY A 303 2.58 -1.14 5.87
C GLY A 303 1.50 -0.27 6.50
N LEU A 304 1.16 0.82 5.82
CA LEU A 304 0.20 1.81 6.31
C LEU A 304 -1.24 1.37 6.05
N LYS A 305 -2.10 1.48 7.07
CA LYS A 305 -3.53 1.16 6.94
C LYS A 305 -4.38 2.36 7.35
N VAL A 306 -5.26 2.82 6.47
CA VAL A 306 -6.26 3.85 6.79
C VAL A 306 -7.27 3.28 7.77
N ILE A 307 -7.58 4.07 8.79
CA ILE A 307 -8.53 3.72 9.87
C ILE A 307 -9.72 4.67 9.87
N ASP A 308 -10.83 4.19 10.43
CA ASP A 308 -12.00 5.02 10.68
C ASP A 308 -11.74 5.94 11.89
N VAL A 309 -12.23 7.16 11.80
CA VAL A 309 -12.13 8.23 12.81
C VAL A 309 -12.74 7.82 14.16
N THR A 310 -13.70 6.89 14.15
CA THR A 310 -14.41 6.36 15.32
C THR A 310 -13.62 5.30 16.09
N THR A 311 -12.54 4.76 15.53
CA THR A 311 -11.80 3.68 16.19
C THR A 311 -10.90 4.25 17.28
N ALA A 312 -11.00 3.71 18.50
CA ALA A 312 -10.03 3.99 19.56
C ALA A 312 -8.67 3.40 19.14
N VAL A 313 -7.76 4.25 18.69
CA VAL A 313 -6.41 3.86 18.28
C VAL A 313 -5.38 4.47 19.22
N ASP A 314 -4.31 3.73 19.44
CA ASP A 314 -3.18 4.20 20.23
C ASP A 314 -2.53 5.42 19.58
N LYS A 315 -2.40 6.49 20.36
CA LYS A 315 -1.91 7.80 19.88
C LYS A 315 -0.46 7.76 19.38
N TYR A 316 0.36 6.83 19.85
CA TYR A 316 1.79 6.80 19.55
C TYR A 316 2.09 6.22 18.16
N SER A 317 1.23 5.33 17.63
CA SER A 317 1.38 4.74 16.30
C SER A 317 0.48 5.40 15.24
N LEU A 318 -0.38 6.33 15.66
CA LEU A 318 -1.32 7.02 14.81
C LEU A 318 -0.65 8.11 13.97
N LEU A 319 -0.81 7.99 12.66
CA LEU A 319 -0.36 8.94 11.66
C LEU A 319 -1.56 9.66 11.04
N VAL A 320 -1.32 10.88 10.60
CA VAL A 320 -2.26 11.73 9.89
C VAL A 320 -1.70 12.00 8.51
N GLY A 321 -2.43 11.53 7.51
CA GLY A 321 -2.15 11.80 6.11
C GLY A 321 -2.90 13.05 5.67
N VAL A 322 -2.19 14.00 5.08
CA VAL A 322 -2.76 15.19 4.43
C VAL A 322 -2.46 15.09 2.94
N SER A 323 -3.50 15.11 2.09
CA SER A 323 -3.39 15.04 0.63
C SER A 323 -3.92 16.34 0.04
N GLN A 324 -3.03 17.11 -0.58
CA GLN A 324 -3.31 18.37 -1.27
C GLN A 324 -3.37 18.10 -2.77
N GLN A 325 -4.49 18.41 -3.41
CA GLN A 325 -4.69 18.22 -4.85
C GLN A 325 -4.62 19.55 -5.58
N TYR A 326 -3.93 19.54 -6.72
CA TYR A 326 -3.79 20.67 -7.63
C TYR A 326 -4.21 20.20 -9.02
N LEU A 327 -5.24 20.83 -9.58
CA LEU A 327 -5.74 20.54 -10.91
C LEU A 327 -4.83 21.22 -11.93
N ILE A 328 -4.45 20.47 -12.96
CA ILE A 328 -3.61 20.95 -14.06
C ILE A 328 -4.26 20.59 -15.38
N GLU A 329 -4.03 21.39 -16.42
CA GLU A 329 -4.55 21.09 -17.75
C GLU A 329 -3.65 20.11 -18.52
N THR A 330 -2.34 20.21 -18.37
CA THR A 330 -1.36 19.33 -19.01
C THR A 330 -0.23 19.02 -18.05
N LEU A 331 0.52 17.94 -18.32
CA LEU A 331 1.66 17.56 -17.53
C LEU A 331 2.69 18.71 -17.51
N PRO A 332 3.09 19.19 -16.31
CA PRO A 332 3.99 20.33 -16.23
C PRO A 332 5.38 20.01 -16.76
N GLN A 333 6.19 21.05 -16.94
CA GLN A 333 7.62 20.90 -17.20
C GLN A 333 8.42 20.87 -15.91
N LYS A 334 8.00 21.62 -14.89
CA LYS A 334 8.70 21.74 -13.62
C LYS A 334 7.73 21.95 -12.46
N ILE A 335 8.01 21.30 -11.34
CA ILE A 335 7.33 21.49 -10.06
C ILE A 335 8.40 21.74 -9.01
N GLU A 336 8.20 22.77 -8.19
CA GLU A 336 9.09 23.14 -7.10
C GLU A 336 8.29 23.35 -5.82
N SER A 337 8.88 22.95 -4.70
CA SER A 337 8.32 23.10 -3.37
C SER A 337 9.43 23.21 -2.34
N ARG A 338 9.10 23.80 -1.20
CA ARG A 338 9.99 23.95 -0.06
C ARG A 338 9.26 23.50 1.19
N TRP A 339 9.85 22.57 1.92
CA TRP A 339 9.31 22.16 3.21
C TRP A 339 9.79 23.11 4.32
N GLU A 340 8.88 23.61 5.15
CA GLU A 340 9.21 24.65 6.14
C GLU A 340 9.41 24.10 7.56
N PHE A 341 8.98 22.87 7.83
CA PHE A 341 8.88 22.35 9.20
C PHE A 341 9.94 21.29 9.50
N PHE A 342 10.92 21.72 10.29
CA PHE A 342 11.92 20.86 10.91
C PHE A 342 11.91 21.13 12.41
N ASN A 343 12.11 20.09 13.22
CA ASN A 343 12.21 20.22 14.67
C ASN A 343 13.44 19.45 15.18
N GLN A 344 13.66 19.45 16.49
CA GLN A 344 14.83 18.80 17.09
C GLN A 344 14.93 17.30 16.80
N ARG A 345 13.83 16.66 16.41
CA ARG A 345 13.73 15.22 16.15
C ARG A 345 13.53 14.89 14.66
N ILE A 346 13.22 15.87 13.83
CA ILE A 346 13.02 15.78 12.39
C ILE A 346 14.05 16.67 11.71
N ASP A 347 15.19 16.08 11.36
CA ASP A 347 16.25 16.74 10.61
C ASP A 347 16.29 16.33 9.13
N ARG A 348 15.66 15.21 8.78
CA ARG A 348 15.64 14.61 7.44
C ARG A 348 14.28 14.05 7.11
N ILE A 349 13.81 14.30 5.89
CA ILE A 349 12.49 13.90 5.42
C ILE A 349 12.64 13.18 4.09
N PRO A 350 12.23 11.90 3.99
CA PRO A 350 12.17 11.22 2.70
C PRO A 350 11.07 11.83 1.84
N VAL A 351 11.38 12.01 0.56
CA VAL A 351 10.44 12.48 -0.45
C VAL A 351 10.36 11.43 -1.56
N ILE A 352 9.16 10.99 -1.92
CA ILE A 352 8.97 10.12 -3.09
C ILE A 352 8.16 10.88 -4.13
N VAL A 353 8.78 11.12 -5.29
CA VAL A 353 8.16 11.77 -6.43
C VAL A 353 7.74 10.69 -7.42
N THR A 354 6.47 10.57 -7.74
CA THR A 354 5.95 9.55 -8.68
C THR A 354 5.35 10.20 -9.89
N ASP A 355 5.89 9.92 -11.06
CA ASP A 355 5.41 10.45 -12.34
C ASP A 355 4.75 9.33 -13.19
N PRO A 356 4.44 9.54 -14.48
CA PRO A 356 3.90 8.50 -15.35
C PRO A 356 4.82 7.28 -15.55
N VAL A 357 6.14 7.40 -15.38
CA VAL A 357 7.09 6.30 -15.57
C VAL A 357 7.49 5.61 -14.27
N GLY A 358 7.36 6.25 -13.12
CA GLY A 358 7.51 5.58 -11.82
C GLY A 358 7.98 6.49 -10.68
N PRO A 359 8.31 5.89 -9.52
CA PRO A 359 8.77 6.61 -8.35
C PRO A 359 10.27 6.94 -8.41
N LEU A 360 10.61 8.15 -7.95
CA LEU A 360 11.93 8.68 -7.71
C LEU A 360 12.05 8.99 -6.22
N GLN A 361 13.06 8.43 -5.56
CA GLN A 361 13.28 8.62 -4.13
C GLN A 361 14.31 9.75 -3.91
N GLY A 362 13.99 10.63 -2.97
CA GLY A 362 14.84 11.71 -2.51
C GLY A 362 14.81 11.84 -0.99
N LEU A 363 15.67 12.71 -0.48
CA LEU A 363 15.77 13.05 0.93
C LEU A 363 16.06 14.54 1.01
N ILE A 364 15.28 15.27 1.79
CA ILE A 364 15.54 16.69 2.12
C ILE A 364 15.93 16.82 3.58
N ASP A 365 16.61 17.91 3.92
CA ASP A 365 16.96 18.24 5.29
C ASP A 365 16.78 19.75 5.55
N LYS A 366 17.07 20.18 6.78
CA LYS A 366 16.89 21.58 7.19
C LYS A 366 17.76 22.57 6.40
N ASP A 367 18.90 22.11 5.88
CA ASP A 367 19.88 22.94 5.19
C ASP A 367 19.58 22.95 3.68
N ASP A 368 18.96 21.89 3.15
CA ASP A 368 18.42 21.77 1.80
C ASP A 368 16.95 21.27 1.81
N PRO A 369 15.98 22.16 2.09
CA PRO A 369 14.56 21.79 2.27
C PRO A 369 13.76 21.76 0.97
N GLU A 370 14.42 21.94 -0.18
CA GLU A 370 13.79 22.07 -1.49
C GLU A 370 13.59 20.70 -2.13
N PHE A 371 12.42 20.50 -2.75
CA PHE A 371 12.10 19.28 -3.49
C PHE A 371 11.18 19.60 -4.65
N GLY A 372 11.11 18.70 -5.63
CA GLY A 372 10.33 18.96 -6.82
C GLY A 372 10.45 17.86 -7.85
N TRP A 373 10.00 18.19 -9.06
CA TRP A 373 10.04 17.30 -10.21
C TRP A 373 10.36 18.11 -11.47
N GLN A 374 11.09 17.49 -12.39
CA GLN A 374 11.39 18.04 -13.70
C GLN A 374 11.02 17.00 -14.75
N ASN A 375 10.32 17.45 -15.79
CA ASN A 375 9.89 16.57 -16.87
C ASN A 375 11.06 16.16 -17.76
N TYR A 376 11.43 14.88 -17.71
CA TYR A 376 12.42 14.25 -18.60
C TYR A 376 11.79 13.19 -19.51
N LEU A 377 10.45 13.16 -19.62
CA LEU A 377 9.74 12.14 -20.37
C LEU A 377 9.92 12.37 -21.88
N LYS A 378 10.59 11.42 -22.55
CA LYS A 378 10.85 11.51 -24.00
C LYS A 378 9.73 10.95 -24.88
N LYS A 379 8.88 10.09 -24.32
CA LYS A 379 7.85 9.33 -25.04
C LYS A 379 6.45 9.50 -24.44
N TYR A 380 6.24 10.57 -23.69
CA TYR A 380 4.95 10.86 -23.10
C TYR A 380 4.08 11.61 -24.11
N SER A 381 2.83 11.17 -24.26
CA SER A 381 1.78 11.86 -24.98
C SER A 381 0.60 12.03 -24.03
N GLU A 382 -0.01 13.21 -24.05
CA GLU A 382 -1.23 13.45 -23.29
C GLU A 382 -2.33 12.47 -23.72
N PRO A 383 -3.07 11.87 -22.76
CA PRO A 383 -4.27 11.12 -23.07
C PRO A 383 -5.31 12.05 -23.72
N VAL A 384 -5.73 11.71 -24.94
CA VAL A 384 -6.72 12.48 -25.70
C VAL A 384 -7.76 11.54 -26.29
N ILE A 385 -9.02 11.97 -26.28
CA ILE A 385 -10.11 11.23 -26.90
C ILE A 385 -9.92 11.24 -28.42
N HIS A 386 -10.01 10.06 -29.03
CA HIS A 386 -9.95 9.89 -30.48
C HIS A 386 -11.33 9.46 -30.99
N PRO A 387 -11.88 10.11 -32.03
CA PRO A 387 -13.08 9.61 -32.69
C PRO A 387 -12.98 8.12 -33.03
N VAL A 388 -14.02 7.36 -32.70
CA VAL A 388 -14.12 5.95 -33.07
C VAL A 388 -14.87 5.89 -34.38
N GLU A 389 -14.11 6.08 -35.46
CA GLU A 389 -14.59 6.06 -36.84
C GLU A 389 -14.29 4.67 -37.40
N ASP A 390 -15.28 3.76 -37.32
CA ASP A 390 -15.22 2.47 -38.00
C ASP A 390 -16.25 2.50 -39.13
N GLU A 391 -15.79 2.35 -40.37
CA GLU A 391 -16.60 2.45 -41.58
C GLU A 391 -17.46 1.19 -41.74
N THR A 392 -18.50 1.07 -40.91
CA THR A 392 -19.45 -0.04 -41.05
C THR A 392 -20.38 0.23 -42.23
N GLY A 393 -20.57 -0.72 -43.13
CA GLY A 393 -21.51 -0.59 -44.25
C GLY A 393 -20.96 0.12 -45.48
N TRP A 394 -21.84 0.64 -46.34
CA TRP A 394 -21.45 1.06 -47.68
C TRP A 394 -21.46 2.58 -47.85
N SER A 395 -20.29 3.15 -48.13
CA SER A 395 -20.10 4.57 -48.40
C SER A 395 -19.73 4.81 -49.86
N ILE A 396 -20.25 5.89 -50.44
CA ILE A 396 -19.83 6.36 -51.77
C ILE A 396 -19.11 7.71 -51.64
N SER A 397 -17.92 7.82 -52.22
CA SER A 397 -17.19 9.09 -52.30
C SER A 397 -17.64 9.86 -53.54
N ILE A 398 -18.25 11.04 -53.33
CA ILE A 398 -18.70 11.91 -54.42
C ILE A 398 -17.79 13.14 -54.49
N PRO A 399 -17.16 13.44 -55.64
CA PRO A 399 -16.32 14.64 -55.80
C PRO A 399 -17.07 15.90 -55.40
N PHE A 400 -16.40 16.80 -54.67
CA PHE A 400 -16.94 18.08 -54.13
C PHE A 400 -18.03 17.97 -53.05
N ILE A 401 -18.59 16.77 -52.78
CA ILE A 401 -19.62 16.53 -51.76
C ILE A 401 -19.06 15.70 -50.57
N GLY A 402 -18.00 14.92 -50.80
CA GLY A 402 -17.39 14.05 -49.79
C GLY A 402 -18.03 12.66 -49.75
N GLU A 403 -17.74 11.89 -48.70
CA GLU A 403 -18.29 10.55 -48.51
C GLU A 403 -19.70 10.56 -47.94
N ILE A 404 -20.63 9.92 -48.64
CA ILE A 404 -22.01 9.71 -48.22
C ILE A 404 -22.22 8.24 -47.87
N LYS A 405 -22.63 7.97 -46.63
CA LYS A 405 -23.01 6.63 -46.17
C LYS A 405 -24.40 6.29 -46.71
N LEU A 406 -24.50 5.20 -47.49
CA LEU A 406 -25.73 4.81 -48.20
C LEU A 406 -26.55 3.78 -47.40
N PHE A 407 -25.89 2.84 -46.73
CA PHE A 407 -26.53 1.83 -45.89
C PHE A 407 -25.65 1.50 -44.68
N ASN A 408 -26.27 1.41 -43.51
CA ASN A 408 -25.63 0.89 -42.30
C ASN A 408 -25.59 -0.64 -42.36
N GLN A 409 -24.45 -1.21 -42.00
CA GLN A 409 -24.28 -2.65 -41.83
C GLN A 409 -23.86 -2.89 -40.38
N MET A 410 -24.39 -3.95 -39.79
CA MET A 410 -23.95 -4.42 -38.48
C MET A 410 -22.45 -4.76 -38.55
N PRO A 411 -21.62 -4.24 -37.62
CA PRO A 411 -20.21 -4.58 -37.61
C PRO A 411 -20.02 -6.08 -37.44
N ASP A 412 -19.00 -6.63 -38.07
CA ASP A 412 -18.58 -8.00 -37.77
C ASP A 412 -17.93 -8.09 -36.39
N GLN A 413 -17.53 -9.29 -35.96
CA GLN A 413 -16.96 -9.48 -34.63
C GLN A 413 -15.63 -8.73 -34.42
N GLN A 414 -14.83 -8.53 -35.47
CA GLN A 414 -13.54 -7.84 -35.38
C GLN A 414 -13.74 -6.32 -35.38
N GLU A 415 -14.62 -5.80 -36.24
CA GLU A 415 -15.04 -4.39 -36.26
C GLU A 415 -15.68 -4.01 -34.92
N ALA A 416 -16.62 -4.83 -34.43
CA ALA A 416 -17.28 -4.59 -33.15
C ALA A 416 -16.26 -4.57 -31.99
N LEU A 417 -15.22 -5.40 -32.02
CA LEU A 417 -14.17 -5.40 -31.00
C LEU A 417 -13.33 -4.12 -31.06
N SER A 418 -12.97 -3.68 -32.27
CA SER A 418 -12.26 -2.40 -32.50
C SER A 418 -13.06 -1.21 -31.97
N ILE A 419 -14.36 -1.17 -32.26
CA ILE A 419 -15.28 -0.14 -31.76
C ILE A 419 -15.34 -0.17 -30.22
N VAL A 420 -15.52 -1.35 -29.62
CA VAL A 420 -15.56 -1.53 -28.17
C VAL A 420 -14.27 -1.05 -27.51
N ASP A 421 -13.11 -1.44 -28.03
CA ASP A 421 -11.81 -1.05 -27.49
C ASP A 421 -11.62 0.48 -27.56
N GLY A 422 -11.95 1.10 -28.69
CA GLY A 422 -11.88 2.55 -28.87
C GLY A 422 -12.80 3.32 -27.92
N VAL A 423 -14.05 2.86 -27.76
CA VAL A 423 -15.02 3.50 -26.86
C VAL A 423 -14.61 3.33 -25.40
N LEU A 424 -14.20 2.13 -24.97
CA LEU A 424 -13.73 1.89 -23.60
C LEU A 424 -12.48 2.72 -23.28
N GLU A 425 -11.55 2.87 -24.23
CA GLU A 425 -10.37 3.72 -24.05
C GLU A 425 -10.76 5.20 -23.96
N ASN A 426 -11.67 5.69 -24.78
CA ASN A 426 -12.17 7.06 -24.69
C ASN A 426 -12.89 7.34 -23.35
N VAL A 427 -13.69 6.40 -22.86
CA VAL A 427 -14.27 6.50 -21.51
C VAL A 427 -13.15 6.55 -20.48
N ARG A 428 -12.13 5.67 -20.57
CA ARG A 428 -10.99 5.67 -19.65
C ARG A 428 -10.32 7.04 -19.61
N ILE A 429 -10.09 7.64 -20.77
CA ILE A 429 -9.49 8.97 -20.90
C ILE A 429 -10.38 10.05 -20.29
N ALA A 430 -11.70 9.99 -20.50
CA ALA A 430 -12.63 10.91 -19.83
C ALA A 430 -12.51 10.83 -18.29
N PHE A 431 -12.36 9.62 -17.71
CA PHE A 431 -12.17 9.41 -16.26
C PHE A 431 -10.81 9.86 -15.71
N ILE A 432 -9.87 10.25 -16.58
CA ILE A 432 -8.65 10.93 -16.15
C ILE A 432 -8.96 12.35 -15.67
N GLU A 433 -9.93 13.03 -16.29
CA GLU A 433 -10.34 14.39 -15.92
C GLU A 433 -10.80 14.47 -14.45
N LYS A 434 -10.27 15.46 -13.73
CA LYS A 434 -10.53 15.67 -12.30
C LYS A 434 -11.43 16.87 -12.03
N GLU A 435 -11.44 17.84 -12.94
CA GLU A 435 -12.35 18.98 -12.86
C GLU A 435 -13.75 18.55 -13.35
N PRO A 436 -14.83 18.73 -12.55
CA PRO A 436 -16.18 18.25 -12.90
C PRO A 436 -16.74 18.74 -14.24
N GLY A 437 -16.44 19.98 -14.63
CA GLY A 437 -16.85 20.56 -15.92
C GLY A 437 -16.15 19.88 -17.10
N ASN A 438 -14.82 19.75 -17.05
CA ASN A 438 -14.01 19.07 -18.04
C ASN A 438 -14.40 17.59 -18.14
N PHE A 439 -14.59 16.90 -17.01
CA PHE A 439 -15.06 15.52 -17.00
C PHE A 439 -16.39 15.36 -17.73
N SER A 440 -17.38 16.20 -17.42
CA SER A 440 -18.68 16.17 -18.09
C SER A 440 -18.57 16.46 -19.59
N ARG A 441 -17.70 17.40 -19.98
CA ARG A 441 -17.45 17.76 -21.38
C ARG A 441 -16.79 16.61 -22.15
N GLU A 442 -15.71 16.04 -21.63
CA GLU A 442 -14.97 14.96 -22.29
C GLU A 442 -15.80 13.68 -22.33
N LEU A 443 -16.47 13.32 -21.24
CA LEU A 443 -17.37 12.16 -21.23
C LEU A 443 -18.52 12.34 -22.23
N GLY A 444 -19.07 13.56 -22.36
CA GLY A 444 -20.12 13.88 -23.33
C GLY A 444 -19.70 13.76 -24.80
N LYS A 445 -18.41 13.69 -25.11
CA LYS A 445 -17.92 13.34 -26.46
C LYS A 445 -18.03 11.84 -26.75
N VAL A 446 -18.13 11.01 -25.71
CA VAL A 446 -18.11 9.54 -25.81
C VAL A 446 -19.50 8.95 -25.59
N ILE A 447 -20.29 9.53 -24.67
CA ILE A 447 -21.61 9.02 -24.31
C ILE A 447 -22.75 9.79 -24.98
N SER A 448 -23.88 9.10 -25.22
CA SER A 448 -25.09 9.76 -25.73
C SER A 448 -25.80 10.58 -24.64
N ALA A 449 -26.31 11.75 -24.99
CA ALA A 449 -26.90 12.69 -24.02
C ALA A 449 -28.20 12.20 -23.35
N LYS A 450 -28.87 11.16 -23.88
CA LYS A 450 -30.22 10.75 -23.42
C LYS A 450 -30.22 10.08 -22.03
N GLN A 451 -29.10 9.50 -21.58
CA GLN A 451 -29.03 8.73 -20.32
C GLN A 451 -27.75 8.99 -19.51
N ALA A 452 -27.11 10.13 -19.74
CA ALA A 452 -25.74 10.42 -19.31
C ALA A 452 -25.47 10.19 -17.81
N ASP A 453 -26.40 10.56 -16.92
CA ASP A 453 -26.20 10.42 -15.46
C ASP A 453 -26.26 8.97 -14.98
N VAL A 454 -27.15 8.15 -15.55
CA VAL A 454 -27.27 6.72 -15.21
C VAL A 454 -26.04 5.98 -15.71
N THR A 455 -25.69 6.20 -16.98
CA THR A 455 -24.50 5.60 -17.60
C THR A 455 -23.24 6.01 -16.84
N LYS A 456 -23.11 7.28 -16.42
CA LYS A 456 -21.98 7.76 -15.60
C LYS A 456 -21.82 6.98 -14.29
N ASN A 457 -22.91 6.73 -13.57
CA ASN A 457 -22.87 5.99 -12.30
C ASN A 457 -22.48 4.52 -12.51
N GLU A 458 -22.96 3.88 -13.56
CA GLU A 458 -22.56 2.52 -13.92
C GLU A 458 -21.09 2.45 -14.35
N LEU A 459 -20.63 3.39 -15.19
CA LEU A 459 -19.23 3.52 -15.59
C LEU A 459 -18.31 3.68 -14.37
N ALA A 460 -18.70 4.50 -13.39
CA ALA A 460 -17.90 4.73 -12.19
C ALA A 460 -17.58 3.44 -11.41
N LYS A 461 -18.44 2.41 -11.48
CA LYS A 461 -18.18 1.11 -10.82
C LYS A 461 -16.95 0.40 -11.37
N LEU A 462 -16.66 0.56 -12.67
CA LEU A 462 -15.51 -0.05 -13.33
C LEU A 462 -14.31 0.90 -13.41
N PHE A 463 -14.56 2.17 -13.77
CA PHE A 463 -13.51 3.13 -14.11
C PHE A 463 -12.96 3.91 -12.92
N SER A 464 -13.72 4.00 -11.83
CA SER A 464 -13.39 4.77 -10.64
C SER A 464 -13.66 3.99 -9.34
N PRO A 465 -13.23 2.72 -9.21
CA PRO A 465 -13.56 1.90 -8.05
C PRO A 465 -12.91 2.45 -6.79
N LYS A 466 -13.63 2.39 -5.66
CA LYS A 466 -13.04 2.66 -4.35
C LYS A 466 -12.04 1.54 -4.04
N VAL A 467 -10.81 1.91 -3.74
CA VAL A 467 -9.78 0.95 -3.31
C VAL A 467 -9.63 0.93 -1.79
N THR A 468 -8.90 -0.06 -1.29
CA THR A 468 -8.53 -0.12 0.13
C THR A 468 -7.73 1.13 0.49
N GLY A 469 -8.12 1.79 1.58
CA GLY A 469 -7.49 3.05 1.98
C GLY A 469 -8.23 4.31 1.54
N GLY A 470 -9.45 4.21 1.00
CA GLY A 470 -10.30 5.39 0.72
C GLY A 470 -9.92 6.18 -0.53
N ALA A 471 -8.78 5.87 -1.15
CA ALA A 471 -8.40 6.40 -2.45
C ALA A 471 -9.33 5.88 -3.57
N VAL A 472 -9.36 6.62 -4.67
CA VAL A 472 -10.10 6.26 -5.88
C VAL A 472 -9.12 5.65 -6.88
N GLY A 473 -9.38 4.40 -7.27
CA GLY A 473 -8.62 3.73 -8.32
C GLY A 473 -8.99 4.25 -9.70
N ALA A 474 -8.07 4.14 -10.65
CA ALA A 474 -8.29 4.44 -12.04
C ALA A 474 -7.88 3.26 -12.92
N VAL A 475 -8.66 2.97 -13.95
CA VAL A 475 -8.28 2.00 -14.99
C VAL A 475 -7.06 2.52 -15.73
N GLN A 476 -5.99 1.72 -15.73
CA GLN A 476 -4.74 2.00 -16.43
C GLN A 476 -4.76 1.44 -17.85
N ALA A 477 -5.31 0.22 -18.01
CA ALA A 477 -5.39 -0.47 -19.29
C ALA A 477 -6.44 -1.59 -19.21
N PHE A 478 -7.03 -1.91 -20.35
CA PHE A 478 -7.82 -3.11 -20.59
C PHE A 478 -6.96 -4.20 -21.21
N ASN A 479 -7.20 -5.47 -20.86
CA ASN A 479 -6.55 -6.64 -21.44
C ASN A 479 -7.56 -7.75 -21.70
N ASP A 480 -7.27 -8.59 -22.68
CA ASP A 480 -8.06 -9.79 -23.00
C ASP A 480 -9.54 -9.50 -23.25
N VAL A 481 -9.85 -8.36 -23.89
CA VAL A 481 -11.22 -7.95 -24.23
C VAL A 481 -11.75 -8.86 -25.34
N GLN A 482 -12.95 -9.42 -25.14
CA GLN A 482 -13.58 -10.35 -26.06
C GLN A 482 -15.09 -10.13 -26.12
N ILE A 483 -15.65 -10.19 -27.34
CA ILE A 483 -17.09 -10.19 -27.59
C ILE A 483 -17.66 -11.59 -27.36
N VAL A 484 -18.65 -11.68 -26.48
CA VAL A 484 -19.38 -12.91 -26.13
C VAL A 484 -20.65 -13.05 -26.97
N ASN A 485 -21.36 -11.94 -27.18
CA ASN A 485 -22.61 -11.88 -27.92
C ASN A 485 -22.72 -10.53 -28.61
N LEU A 486 -23.31 -10.52 -29.81
CA LEU A 486 -23.46 -9.34 -30.65
C LEU A 486 -24.86 -9.34 -31.25
N GLN A 487 -25.61 -8.25 -31.07
CA GLN A 487 -27.00 -8.12 -31.51
C GLN A 487 -27.24 -6.72 -32.08
N GLU A 488 -28.03 -6.61 -33.13
CA GLU A 488 -28.43 -5.32 -33.70
C GLU A 488 -29.43 -4.60 -32.78
N LEU A 489 -29.32 -3.28 -32.67
CA LEU A 489 -30.29 -2.45 -31.96
C LEU A 489 -31.45 -2.09 -32.91
N ASN A 490 -32.69 -2.25 -32.43
CA ASN A 490 -33.88 -2.03 -33.27
C ASN A 490 -34.12 -0.55 -33.65
N ASN A 491 -33.60 0.41 -32.87
CA ASN A 491 -33.61 1.87 -33.08
C ASN A 491 -32.97 2.55 -31.84
N PRO A 492 -31.92 3.38 -31.96
CA PRO A 492 -31.23 3.87 -33.17
C PRO A 492 -30.27 2.85 -33.78
N ASP A 493 -29.71 3.19 -34.95
CA ASP A 493 -28.70 2.39 -35.64
C ASP A 493 -27.48 2.16 -34.73
N GLY A 494 -27.22 0.89 -34.46
CA GLY A 494 -26.20 0.48 -33.50
C GLY A 494 -26.28 -1.00 -33.16
N PHE A 495 -25.51 -1.42 -32.17
CA PHE A 495 -25.47 -2.80 -31.71
C PHE A 495 -25.34 -2.88 -30.20
N SER A 496 -25.91 -3.94 -29.64
CA SER A 496 -25.70 -4.36 -28.26
C SER A 496 -24.68 -5.49 -28.23
N THR A 497 -23.70 -5.41 -27.34
CA THR A 497 -22.66 -6.42 -27.21
C THR A 497 -22.37 -6.76 -25.76
N THR A 498 -22.21 -8.06 -25.47
CA THR A 498 -21.70 -8.52 -24.18
C THR A 498 -20.20 -8.72 -24.30
N VAL A 499 -19.45 -8.06 -23.42
CA VAL A 499 -17.99 -8.05 -23.46
C VAL A 499 -17.45 -8.61 -22.15
N ASN A 500 -16.49 -9.52 -22.27
CA ASN A 500 -15.67 -9.99 -21.16
C ASN A 500 -14.24 -9.49 -21.32
N GLY A 501 -13.58 -9.20 -20.22
CA GLY A 501 -12.16 -8.84 -20.25
C GLY A 501 -11.58 -8.68 -18.86
N SER A 502 -10.39 -8.10 -18.81
CA SER A 502 -9.77 -7.69 -17.57
C SER A 502 -9.29 -6.24 -17.63
N ALA A 503 -9.30 -5.56 -16.49
CA ALA A 503 -8.81 -4.20 -16.37
C ALA A 503 -7.78 -4.13 -15.24
N LYS A 504 -6.68 -3.40 -15.50
CA LYS A 504 -5.69 -3.08 -14.49
C LYS A 504 -6.14 -1.80 -13.78
N ILE A 505 -6.53 -1.91 -12.52
CA ILE A 505 -6.84 -0.76 -11.66
C ILE A 505 -5.59 -0.36 -10.90
N SER A 506 -5.33 0.93 -10.79
CA SER A 506 -4.27 1.48 -9.97
C SER A 506 -4.79 2.63 -9.12
N ALA A 507 -4.43 2.65 -7.85
CA ALA A 507 -4.58 3.80 -6.96
C ALA A 507 -3.24 4.12 -6.31
N ARG A 508 -2.88 5.40 -6.23
CA ARG A 508 -1.63 5.85 -5.64
C ARG A 508 -1.92 6.68 -4.39
N HIS A 509 -1.40 6.27 -3.24
CA HIS A 509 -1.57 6.99 -1.97
C HIS A 509 -0.48 6.61 -0.97
N TRP A 510 -0.03 7.58 -0.17
CA TRP A 510 0.90 7.35 0.96
C TRP A 510 2.21 6.61 0.60
N GLY A 511 2.74 6.84 -0.61
CA GLY A 511 3.95 6.19 -1.12
C GLY A 511 3.75 4.79 -1.69
N HIS A 512 2.49 4.33 -1.73
CA HIS A 512 2.12 3.01 -2.21
C HIS A 512 1.29 3.11 -3.49
N VAL A 513 1.39 2.08 -4.33
CA VAL A 513 0.53 1.90 -5.49
C VAL A 513 -0.26 0.60 -5.32
N ASP A 514 -1.53 0.73 -4.93
CA ASP A 514 -2.47 -0.39 -4.93
C ASP A 514 -2.84 -0.72 -6.37
N GLN A 515 -2.38 -1.87 -6.86
CA GLN A 515 -2.69 -2.36 -8.20
C GLN A 515 -3.49 -3.66 -8.14
N ARG A 516 -4.62 -3.67 -8.84
CA ARG A 516 -5.53 -4.82 -8.92
C ARG A 516 -5.79 -5.20 -10.36
N LEU A 517 -5.93 -6.49 -10.59
CA LEU A 517 -6.48 -7.00 -11.84
C LEU A 517 -7.91 -7.41 -11.56
N ILE A 518 -8.86 -6.74 -12.21
CA ILE A 518 -10.27 -7.10 -12.13
C ILE A 518 -10.68 -7.77 -13.43
N LYS A 519 -11.47 -8.83 -13.34
CA LYS A 519 -12.20 -9.40 -14.47
C LYS A 519 -13.58 -8.76 -14.50
N PHE A 520 -14.05 -8.41 -15.68
CA PHE A 520 -15.36 -7.80 -15.86
C PHE A 520 -16.16 -8.53 -16.94
N GLN A 521 -17.47 -8.47 -16.79
CA GLN A 521 -18.46 -8.75 -17.81
C GLN A 521 -19.43 -7.57 -17.86
N ILE A 522 -19.58 -6.96 -19.03
CA ILE A 522 -20.41 -5.78 -19.25
C ILE A 522 -21.27 -5.95 -20.49
N LEU A 523 -22.46 -5.35 -20.47
CA LEU A 523 -23.31 -5.16 -21.63
C LEU A 523 -23.17 -3.71 -22.10
N LEU A 524 -22.89 -3.51 -23.38
CA LEU A 524 -22.71 -2.21 -24.00
C LEU A 524 -23.73 -2.04 -25.11
N ASP A 525 -24.45 -0.92 -25.10
CA ASP A 525 -25.22 -0.47 -26.24
C ASP A 525 -24.44 0.66 -26.93
N LEU A 526 -24.08 0.43 -28.18
CA LEU A 526 -23.23 1.32 -28.99
C LEU A 526 -24.04 1.82 -30.18
N ILE A 527 -23.99 3.13 -30.40
CA ILE A 527 -24.76 3.80 -31.46
C ILE A 527 -23.85 4.66 -32.31
N GLU A 528 -24.16 4.77 -33.60
CA GLU A 528 -23.42 5.63 -34.50
C GLU A 528 -24.11 7.00 -34.61
N VAL A 529 -23.37 8.07 -34.33
CA VAL A 529 -23.84 9.45 -34.49
C VAL A 529 -22.79 10.21 -35.29
N ASN A 530 -23.18 10.79 -36.43
CA ASN A 530 -22.29 11.55 -37.31
C ASN A 530 -21.00 10.78 -37.70
N LYS A 531 -21.12 9.49 -38.03
CA LYS A 531 -20.01 8.57 -38.37
C LYS A 531 -19.06 8.24 -37.21
N GLN A 532 -19.45 8.51 -35.97
CA GLN A 532 -18.66 8.19 -34.79
C GLN A 532 -19.46 7.28 -33.86
N TRP A 533 -18.79 6.29 -33.29
CA TRP A 533 -19.40 5.38 -32.33
C TRP A 533 -19.42 5.98 -30.92
N HIS A 534 -20.60 5.96 -30.32
CA HIS A 534 -20.85 6.47 -28.97
C HIS A 534 -21.45 5.37 -28.08
N LEU A 535 -21.16 5.47 -26.78
CA LEU A 535 -21.81 4.67 -25.76
C LEU A 535 -23.20 5.21 -25.47
N ALA A 536 -24.23 4.45 -25.82
CA ALA A 536 -25.61 4.79 -25.50
C ALA A 536 -25.99 4.36 -24.09
N ASP A 537 -25.62 3.13 -23.70
CA ASP A 537 -25.87 2.58 -22.38
C ASP A 537 -24.79 1.55 -21.97
N LEU A 538 -24.61 1.37 -20.66
CA LEU A 538 -23.74 0.36 -20.08
C LEU A 538 -24.39 -0.29 -18.86
N THR A 539 -24.43 -1.61 -18.85
CA THR A 539 -24.79 -2.39 -17.66
C THR A 539 -23.62 -3.24 -17.21
N VAL A 540 -23.20 -3.08 -15.95
CA VAL A 540 -22.22 -3.96 -15.32
C VAL A 540 -22.90 -5.27 -14.92
N ILE A 541 -22.53 -6.38 -15.55
CA ILE A 541 -23.08 -7.71 -15.24
C ILE A 541 -22.31 -8.33 -14.07
N ASP A 542 -20.97 -8.32 -14.13
CA ASP A 542 -20.10 -8.90 -13.10
C ASP A 542 -18.75 -8.17 -13.06
N ILE A 543 -18.21 -7.96 -11.85
CA ILE A 543 -16.85 -7.49 -11.62
C ILE A 543 -16.26 -8.30 -10.47
N LYS A 544 -15.13 -8.97 -10.73
CA LYS A 544 -14.45 -9.81 -9.75
C LYS A 544 -12.96 -9.51 -9.72
N GLU A 545 -12.42 -9.33 -8.52
CA GLU A 545 -10.98 -9.23 -8.33
C GLU A 545 -10.32 -10.60 -8.62
N SER A 546 -9.31 -10.61 -9.48
CA SER A 546 -8.51 -11.82 -9.73
C SER A 546 -7.58 -12.04 -8.55
N LYS A 547 -7.73 -13.19 -7.87
CA LYS A 547 -6.85 -13.59 -6.76
C LYS A 547 -5.41 -13.87 -7.20
#